data_AF-A0AAD7XML2-F1
#
_entry.id   AF-A0AAD7XML2-F1
#
_cell.length_a   1.000
_cell.length_b   1.000
_cell.length_c   1.000
_cell.angle_alpha   90.00
_cell.angle_beta   90.00
_cell.angle_gamma   90.00
#
_symmetry.space_group_name_H-M   'P 1'
#
loop_
_entity.id
_entity.type
_entity.pdbx_description
1 polymer ?
#
loop_
_entity_poly.entity_id
_entity_poly.type
_entity_poly.pdbx_seq_one_letter_code
_entity_poly.pdbx_strand_id
1 'polypeptide(L)'
;MALRAVDEAAPPQTMAQCLQQAQGATMAAIENGTKLVEVEFPPLPADVLEAAETSAYDVSRANTELAIKFASALRMPTAVVYPDAAELERSVEDCGTDQPAPNVTLHALRRPFVEAANLGDALLGLIGRGDSLIKAIDDVEAYVCLTFSAQELPDLEKLCELEEFRKPVILFNLKLDTQRGDLGLPAFPGKDLQWRFLSRVKPAYYLRTRQYSLSLPTPPFILNYQGAIFRCYPGKYQSLLDTGGGAYRCVKAQDQRPALGEFKDTLTSALKFEDSKMQKFARTGYKAITWWEEDKDNNELFSDWRH
;
A
#
# COMPACT_ATOMS: atom_id res chain seq x y z
N MET A 1 15.83 24.19 24.52
CA MET A 1 14.39 23.91 24.38
C MET A 1 14.06 24.08 22.90
N ALA A 2 14.22 23.01 22.13
CA ALA A 2 14.12 23.06 20.67
C ALA A 2 12.65 23.04 20.23
N LEU A 3 12.27 23.99 19.38
CA LEU A 3 10.99 24.03 18.69
C LEU A 3 10.80 22.71 17.93
N ARG A 4 9.81 21.90 18.34
CA ARG A 4 9.30 20.79 17.53
C ARG A 4 8.75 21.38 16.23
N ALA A 5 9.30 20.98 15.10
CA ALA A 5 8.64 21.20 13.82
C ALA A 5 7.25 20.55 13.89
N VAL A 6 6.21 21.34 13.61
CA VAL A 6 4.79 20.96 13.73
C VAL A 6 4.32 20.15 12.49
N ASP A 7 5.24 19.74 11.60
CA ASP A 7 4.93 19.12 10.30
C ASP A 7 5.04 17.59 10.24
N GLU A 8 5.41 16.93 11.35
CA GLU A 8 5.61 15.47 11.36
C GLU A 8 4.58 14.79 12.26
N ALA A 9 3.69 14.00 11.65
CA ALA A 9 2.76 13.15 12.38
C ALA A 9 3.54 12.17 13.28
N ALA A 10 3.05 11.98 14.51
CA ALA A 10 3.64 10.99 15.41
C ALA A 10 3.39 9.57 14.86
N PRO A 11 4.38 8.66 14.94
CA PRO A 11 4.17 7.29 14.51
C PRO A 11 3.08 6.61 15.36
N PRO A 12 2.23 5.78 14.75
CA PRO A 12 1.18 5.09 15.48
C PRO A 12 1.78 4.03 16.41
N GLN A 13 1.15 3.85 17.56
CA GLN A 13 1.47 2.81 18.55
C GLN A 13 0.41 1.71 18.60
N THR A 14 -0.78 1.96 18.05
CA THR A 14 -1.90 1.01 18.06
C THR A 14 -2.57 0.94 16.68
N MET A 15 -3.26 -0.17 16.42
CA MET A 15 -4.06 -0.31 15.19
C MET A 15 -5.13 0.77 15.04
N ALA A 16 -5.75 1.17 16.16
CA ALA A 16 -6.74 2.24 16.17
C ALA A 16 -6.12 3.60 15.75
N GLN A 17 -4.89 3.88 16.19
CA GLN A 17 -4.16 5.07 15.75
C GLN A 17 -3.79 4.98 14.27
N CYS A 18 -3.36 3.81 13.78
CA CYS A 18 -3.11 3.62 12.35
C CYS A 18 -4.35 3.96 11.51
N LEU A 19 -5.50 3.42 11.90
CA LEU A 19 -6.75 3.62 11.19
C LEU A 19 -7.19 5.09 11.22
N GLN A 20 -7.12 5.74 12.38
CA GLN A 20 -7.49 7.15 12.53
C GLN A 20 -6.57 8.07 11.71
N GLN A 21 -5.26 7.82 11.73
CA GLN A 21 -4.29 8.58 10.95
C GLN A 21 -4.50 8.35 9.45
N ALA A 22 -4.74 7.10 9.03
CA ALA A 22 -5.03 6.78 7.64
C ALA A 22 -6.28 7.51 7.13
N GLN A 23 -7.37 7.50 7.89
CA GLN A 23 -8.61 8.21 7.55
C GLN A 23 -8.36 9.72 7.39
N GLY A 24 -7.68 10.34 8.36
CA GLY A 24 -7.36 11.77 8.31
C GLY A 24 -6.46 12.14 7.12
N ALA A 25 -5.43 11.34 6.87
CA ALA A 25 -4.49 11.56 5.77
C ALA A 25 -5.17 11.41 4.40
N THR A 26 -6.03 10.39 4.24
CA THR A 26 -6.79 10.19 3.01
C THR A 26 -7.80 11.31 2.76
N MET A 27 -8.56 11.71 3.78
CA MET A 27 -9.50 12.83 3.64
C MET A 27 -8.79 14.12 3.25
N ALA A 28 -7.67 14.45 3.91
CA ALA A 28 -6.86 15.62 3.54
C ALA A 28 -6.33 15.53 2.10
N ALA A 29 -5.92 14.33 1.64
CA ALA A 29 -5.47 14.15 0.26
C ALA A 29 -6.61 14.36 -0.75
N ILE A 30 -7.80 13.82 -0.46
CA ILE A 30 -9.00 13.97 -1.30
C ILE A 30 -9.46 15.43 -1.35
N GLU A 31 -9.51 16.12 -0.20
CA GLU A 31 -9.85 17.55 -0.11
C GLU A 31 -8.88 18.42 -0.92
N ASN A 32 -7.61 18.03 -0.99
CA ASN A 32 -6.60 18.67 -1.85
C ASN A 32 -6.66 18.22 -3.32
N GLY A 33 -7.68 17.48 -3.73
CA GLY A 33 -7.94 17.07 -5.10
C GLY A 33 -7.26 15.78 -5.55
N THR A 34 -6.63 15.03 -4.64
CA THR A 34 -6.02 13.73 -4.97
C THR A 34 -7.10 12.70 -5.22
N LYS A 35 -7.09 12.07 -6.40
CA LYS A 35 -8.08 11.06 -6.77
C LYS A 35 -7.61 9.62 -6.63
N LEU A 36 -6.31 9.36 -6.69
CA LEU A 36 -5.76 8.02 -6.60
C LEU A 36 -4.83 7.97 -5.39
N VAL A 37 -5.25 7.24 -4.35
CA VAL A 37 -4.62 7.26 -3.04
C VAL A 37 -4.18 5.86 -2.66
N GLU A 38 -2.97 5.70 -2.12
CA GLU A 38 -2.53 4.48 -1.45
C GLU A 38 -2.64 4.66 0.07
N VAL A 39 -3.23 3.64 0.70
CA VAL A 39 -3.27 3.46 2.14
C VAL A 39 -2.65 2.09 2.42
N GLU A 40 -1.50 2.06 3.06
CA GLU A 40 -0.76 0.84 3.36
C GLU A 40 -0.35 0.83 4.83
N PHE A 41 -0.75 -0.21 5.56
CA PHE A 41 -0.24 -0.53 6.89
C PHE A 41 -0.43 -2.02 7.18
N PRO A 42 0.31 -2.61 8.14
CA PRO A 42 0.14 -4.02 8.46
C PRO A 42 -1.30 -4.29 8.93
N PRO A 43 -2.03 -5.24 8.33
CA PRO A 43 -3.42 -5.51 8.71
C PRO A 43 -3.55 -6.27 10.04
N LEU A 44 -2.45 -6.91 10.46
CA LEU A 44 -2.33 -7.66 11.70
C LEU A 44 -1.00 -7.30 12.36
N PRO A 45 -0.86 -7.51 13.69
CA PRO A 45 0.42 -7.41 14.38
C PRO A 45 1.51 -8.28 13.73
N ALA A 46 2.76 -7.86 13.84
CA ALA A 46 3.89 -8.54 13.17
C ALA A 46 4.07 -10.00 13.63
N ASP A 47 3.90 -10.26 14.92
CA ASP A 47 3.94 -11.59 15.53
C ASP A 47 2.83 -12.50 14.99
N VAL A 48 1.64 -11.96 14.74
CA VAL A 48 0.54 -12.70 14.12
C VAL A 48 0.82 -12.95 12.64
N LEU A 49 1.33 -11.96 11.90
CA LEU A 49 1.66 -12.13 10.48
C LEU A 49 2.76 -13.15 10.22
N GLU A 50 3.71 -13.29 11.16
CA GLU A 50 4.81 -14.25 11.08
C GLU A 50 4.44 -15.65 11.61
N ALA A 51 3.26 -15.80 12.22
CA ALA A 51 2.80 -17.07 12.75
C ALA A 51 2.46 -18.06 11.62
N ALA A 52 2.86 -19.33 11.79
CA ALA A 52 2.71 -20.35 10.76
C ALA A 52 1.25 -20.72 10.48
N GLU A 53 0.38 -20.49 11.47
CA GLU A 53 -1.06 -20.70 11.41
C GLU A 53 -1.80 -19.57 10.67
N THR A 54 -1.17 -18.41 10.46
CA THR A 54 -1.83 -17.28 9.81
C THR A 54 -1.92 -17.53 8.31
N SER A 55 -3.14 -17.77 7.85
CA SER A 55 -3.42 -18.02 6.44
C SER A 55 -3.61 -16.73 5.65
N ALA A 56 -3.56 -16.84 4.32
CA ALA A 56 -3.94 -15.73 3.44
C ALA A 56 -5.40 -15.28 3.67
N TYR A 57 -6.28 -16.19 4.10
CA TYR A 57 -7.67 -15.88 4.42
C TYR A 57 -7.79 -15.02 5.68
N ASP A 58 -6.99 -15.29 6.72
CA ASP A 58 -6.99 -14.47 7.95
C ASP A 58 -6.56 -13.03 7.65
N VAL A 59 -5.54 -12.87 6.80
CA VAL A 59 -5.06 -11.56 6.34
C VAL A 59 -6.13 -10.86 5.48
N SER A 60 -6.80 -11.58 4.59
CA SER A 60 -7.86 -11.03 3.74
C SER A 60 -9.05 -10.56 4.57
N ARG A 61 -9.52 -11.37 5.53
CA ARG A 61 -10.59 -11.00 6.45
C ARG A 61 -10.22 -9.77 7.28
N ALA A 62 -9.00 -9.73 7.84
CA ALA A 62 -8.53 -8.57 8.59
C ALA A 62 -8.50 -7.29 7.74
N ASN A 63 -8.08 -7.39 6.47
CA ASN A 63 -8.13 -6.28 5.52
C ASN A 63 -9.57 -5.82 5.26
N THR A 64 -10.51 -6.73 5.02
CA THR A 64 -11.94 -6.41 4.84
C THR A 64 -12.49 -5.67 6.05
N GLU A 65 -12.26 -6.16 7.27
CA GLU A 65 -12.72 -5.49 8.49
C GLU A 65 -12.12 -4.09 8.66
N LEU A 66 -10.82 -3.94 8.41
CA LEU A 66 -10.13 -2.65 8.49
C LEU A 66 -10.63 -1.67 7.43
N ALA A 67 -10.91 -2.14 6.22
CA ALA A 67 -11.42 -1.34 5.13
C ALA A 67 -12.86 -0.87 5.37
N ILE A 68 -13.72 -1.72 5.93
CA ILE A 68 -15.08 -1.32 6.33
C ILE A 68 -15.01 -0.24 7.41
N LYS A 69 -14.18 -0.44 8.45
CA LYS A 69 -13.97 0.56 9.51
C LYS A 69 -13.38 1.86 8.94
N PHE A 70 -12.44 1.75 8.01
CA PHE A 70 -11.86 2.88 7.28
C PHE A 70 -12.92 3.66 6.51
N ALA A 71 -13.67 2.98 5.64
CA ALA A 71 -14.71 3.55 4.77
C ALA A 71 -15.84 4.21 5.57
N SER A 72 -16.28 3.59 6.67
CA SER A 72 -17.35 4.12 7.52
C SER A 72 -17.04 5.51 8.09
N ALA A 73 -15.76 5.85 8.24
CA ALA A 73 -15.34 7.14 8.77
C ALA A 73 -15.21 8.24 7.70
N LEU A 74 -15.24 7.89 6.40
CA LEU A 74 -15.17 8.87 5.31
C LEU A 74 -16.45 9.71 5.19
N ARG A 75 -17.55 9.30 5.84
CA ARG A 75 -18.85 10.01 5.87
C ARG A 75 -19.44 10.34 4.49
N MET A 76 -19.03 9.61 3.46
CA MET A 76 -19.57 9.66 2.10
C MET A 76 -19.92 8.23 1.65
N PRO A 77 -20.92 8.03 0.78
CA PRO A 77 -21.21 6.73 0.21
C PRO A 77 -19.95 6.09 -0.38
N THR A 78 -19.52 4.94 0.13
CA THR A 78 -18.24 4.33 -0.24
C THR A 78 -18.44 2.86 -0.60
N ALA A 79 -17.96 2.47 -1.77
CA ALA A 79 -17.87 1.06 -2.15
C ALA A 79 -16.55 0.48 -1.67
N VAL A 80 -16.58 -0.60 -0.89
CA VAL A 80 -15.44 -1.50 -0.74
C VAL A 80 -15.49 -2.48 -1.91
N VAL A 81 -14.43 -2.49 -2.71
CA VAL A 81 -14.39 -3.15 -4.01
C VAL A 81 -13.37 -4.28 -4.02
N TYR A 82 -13.83 -5.45 -4.45
CA TYR A 82 -13.03 -6.65 -4.71
C TYR A 82 -12.80 -6.82 -6.22
N PRO A 83 -11.75 -7.53 -6.66
CA PRO A 83 -11.48 -7.74 -8.07
C PRO A 83 -12.58 -8.53 -8.79
N ASP A 84 -13.14 -9.55 -8.15
CA ASP A 84 -14.13 -10.45 -8.75
C ASP A 84 -15.27 -10.84 -7.79
N ALA A 85 -16.27 -11.52 -8.36
CA ALA A 85 -17.46 -11.96 -7.64
C ALA A 85 -17.17 -13.02 -6.57
N ALA A 86 -16.16 -13.88 -6.76
CA ALA A 86 -15.85 -14.93 -5.81
C ALA A 86 -15.24 -14.36 -4.51
N GLU A 87 -14.40 -13.32 -4.62
CA GLU A 87 -13.90 -12.60 -3.45
C GLU A 87 -14.98 -11.76 -2.76
N LEU A 88 -15.88 -11.16 -3.53
CA LEU A 88 -17.05 -10.46 -2.98
C LEU A 88 -17.95 -11.42 -2.20
N GLU A 89 -18.36 -12.54 -2.81
CA GLU A 89 -19.27 -13.52 -2.20
C GLU A 89 -18.75 -13.99 -0.85
N ARG A 90 -17.47 -14.35 -0.77
CA ARG A 90 -16.81 -14.74 0.50
C ARG A 90 -16.84 -13.62 1.54
N SER A 91 -16.58 -12.38 1.11
CA SER A 91 -16.56 -11.24 2.02
C SER A 91 -17.97 -10.89 2.53
N VAL A 92 -19.00 -11.06 1.69
CA VAL A 92 -20.41 -10.92 2.08
C VAL A 92 -20.83 -12.04 3.03
N GLU A 93 -20.39 -13.28 2.79
CA GLU A 93 -20.61 -14.41 3.72
C GLU A 93 -19.99 -14.13 5.09
N ASP A 94 -18.74 -13.66 5.13
CA ASP A 94 -18.03 -13.31 6.36
C ASP A 94 -18.70 -12.14 7.11
N CYS A 95 -19.21 -11.14 6.39
CA CYS A 95 -19.91 -9.99 6.98
C CYS A 95 -21.38 -10.27 7.32
N GLY A 96 -21.97 -11.31 6.72
CA GLY A 96 -23.41 -11.59 6.75
C GLY A 96 -24.29 -10.64 5.93
N THR A 97 -23.70 -9.64 5.26
CA THR A 97 -24.41 -8.64 4.45
C THR A 97 -23.45 -7.93 3.48
N ASP A 98 -24.00 -7.43 2.38
CA ASP A 98 -23.33 -6.53 1.43
C ASP A 98 -23.34 -5.05 1.88
N GLN A 99 -24.00 -4.72 2.99
CA GLN A 99 -24.04 -3.39 3.59
C GLN A 99 -23.59 -3.41 5.07
N PRO A 100 -22.29 -3.66 5.33
CA PRO A 100 -21.80 -3.94 6.67
C PRO A 100 -21.76 -2.70 7.60
N ALA A 101 -21.84 -1.50 7.06
CA ALA A 101 -21.88 -0.25 7.83
C ALA A 101 -22.73 0.81 7.11
N PRO A 102 -23.30 1.80 7.83
CA PRO A 102 -24.12 2.82 7.19
C PRO A 102 -23.22 3.66 6.29
N ASN A 103 -23.51 3.76 4.99
CA ASN A 103 -22.69 4.38 3.92
C ASN A 103 -21.63 3.48 3.26
N VAL A 104 -21.51 2.21 3.66
CA VAL A 104 -20.56 1.26 3.08
C VAL A 104 -21.30 0.13 2.38
N THR A 105 -20.96 -0.10 1.12
CA THR A 105 -21.45 -1.22 0.32
C THR A 105 -20.28 -2.07 -0.17
N LEU A 106 -20.48 -3.38 -0.30
CA LEU A 106 -19.51 -4.32 -0.84
C LEU A 106 -19.82 -4.60 -2.31
N HIS A 107 -18.82 -4.51 -3.19
CA HIS A 107 -18.98 -4.73 -4.63
C HIS A 107 -17.80 -5.48 -5.25
N ALA A 108 -18.03 -6.10 -6.40
CA ALA A 108 -17.00 -6.62 -7.28
C ALA A 108 -16.77 -5.63 -8.43
N LEU A 109 -15.51 -5.45 -8.85
CA LEU A 109 -15.18 -4.59 -9.98
C LEU A 109 -15.57 -5.26 -11.29
N ARG A 110 -15.20 -6.54 -11.46
CA ARG A 110 -15.62 -7.34 -12.61
C ARG A 110 -17.04 -7.85 -12.39
N ARG A 111 -17.86 -7.72 -13.43
CA ARG A 111 -19.19 -8.34 -13.44
C ARG A 111 -19.10 -9.87 -13.43
N PRO A 112 -20.09 -10.56 -12.82
CA PRO A 112 -20.25 -12.00 -12.99
C PRO A 112 -20.36 -12.37 -14.48
N PHE A 113 -19.77 -13.50 -14.84
CA PHE A 113 -19.74 -14.07 -16.20
C PHE A 113 -21.10 -14.15 -16.90
N VAL A 114 -22.19 -14.22 -16.13
CA VAL A 114 -23.58 -14.35 -16.61
C VAL A 114 -24.07 -13.10 -17.36
N GLU A 115 -23.45 -11.94 -17.12
CA GLU A 115 -23.75 -10.68 -17.84
C GLU A 115 -22.81 -10.42 -19.03
N ALA A 116 -21.91 -11.35 -19.37
CA ALA A 116 -21.04 -11.21 -20.52
C ALA A 116 -21.87 -11.24 -21.82
N ALA A 117 -21.79 -10.16 -22.60
CA ALA A 117 -22.63 -9.99 -23.79
C ALA A 117 -22.38 -11.05 -24.88
N ASN A 118 -21.18 -11.68 -24.92
CA ASN A 118 -20.82 -12.71 -25.90
C ASN A 118 -19.78 -13.72 -25.35
N LEU A 119 -19.72 -14.91 -25.99
CA LEU A 119 -18.83 -16.04 -25.67
C LEU A 119 -17.33 -15.69 -25.68
N GLY A 120 -16.92 -14.72 -26.50
CA GLY A 120 -15.55 -14.21 -26.57
C GLY A 120 -15.14 -13.46 -25.30
N ASP A 121 -15.99 -12.54 -24.83
CA ASP A 121 -15.79 -11.78 -23.58
C ASP A 121 -15.82 -12.70 -22.35
N ALA A 122 -16.61 -13.77 -22.42
CA ALA A 122 -16.62 -14.85 -21.43
C ALA A 122 -15.25 -15.57 -21.34
N LEU A 123 -14.69 -15.98 -22.48
CA LEU A 123 -13.38 -16.66 -22.53
C LEU A 123 -12.23 -15.73 -22.11
N LEU A 124 -12.32 -14.47 -22.50
CA LEU A 124 -11.39 -13.41 -22.12
C LEU A 124 -11.48 -13.06 -20.62
N GLY A 125 -12.69 -13.04 -20.05
CA GLY A 125 -12.93 -12.90 -18.62
C GLY A 125 -12.36 -14.05 -17.78
N LEU A 126 -12.39 -15.29 -18.30
CA LEU A 126 -11.75 -16.45 -17.67
C LEU A 126 -10.21 -16.36 -17.62
N ILE A 127 -9.60 -15.57 -18.51
CA ILE A 127 -8.14 -15.34 -18.58
C ILE A 127 -7.79 -13.97 -17.96
N GLY A 128 -8.75 -13.29 -17.32
CA GLY A 128 -8.53 -11.99 -16.67
C GLY A 128 -8.31 -10.82 -17.63
N ARG A 129 -8.82 -10.92 -18.87
CA ARG A 129 -8.67 -9.89 -19.91
C ARG A 129 -10.00 -9.55 -20.56
N GLY A 130 -10.92 -8.86 -19.88
CA GLY A 130 -12.19 -8.41 -20.49
C GLY A 130 -12.43 -6.92 -20.29
N ASP A 131 -12.12 -6.10 -21.31
CA ASP A 131 -12.27 -4.63 -21.25
C ASP A 131 -13.74 -4.19 -21.08
N SER A 132 -14.70 -5.02 -21.52
CA SER A 132 -16.14 -4.73 -21.47
C SER A 132 -16.81 -5.00 -20.11
N LEU A 133 -16.08 -5.51 -19.11
CA LEU A 133 -16.65 -5.97 -17.83
C LEU A 133 -16.54 -4.96 -16.69
N ILE A 134 -15.90 -3.81 -16.89
CA ILE A 134 -15.66 -2.81 -15.85
C ILE A 134 -16.65 -1.66 -16.00
N LYS A 135 -17.45 -1.42 -14.96
CA LYS A 135 -18.36 -0.27 -14.88
C LYS A 135 -18.18 0.44 -13.54
N ALA A 136 -18.27 1.77 -13.56
CA ALA A 136 -18.43 2.54 -12.35
C ALA A 136 -19.71 2.11 -11.59
N ILE A 137 -19.57 1.96 -10.28
CA ILE A 137 -20.67 1.74 -9.36
C ILE A 137 -21.46 3.05 -9.21
N ASP A 138 -22.78 2.97 -9.38
CA ASP A 138 -23.71 4.08 -9.21
C ASP A 138 -23.89 4.37 -7.68
N ASP A 139 -24.36 5.57 -7.32
CA ASP A 139 -24.66 5.96 -5.91
C ASP A 139 -23.51 5.93 -4.88
N VAL A 140 -22.26 5.76 -5.32
CA VAL A 140 -21.06 5.89 -4.46
C VAL A 140 -20.25 7.13 -4.78
N GLU A 141 -19.56 7.69 -3.79
CA GLU A 141 -18.68 8.84 -3.90
C GLU A 141 -17.20 8.45 -3.82
N ALA A 142 -16.86 7.30 -3.23
CA ALA A 142 -15.49 6.79 -3.13
C ALA A 142 -15.38 5.27 -3.31
N TYR A 143 -14.21 4.79 -3.71
CA TYR A 143 -13.87 3.38 -3.88
C TYR A 143 -12.72 3.00 -2.96
N VAL A 144 -12.88 1.94 -2.16
CA VAL A 144 -11.80 1.35 -1.36
C VAL A 144 -11.52 -0.03 -1.94
N CYS A 145 -10.45 -0.14 -2.71
CA CYS A 145 -10.09 -1.35 -3.46
C CYS A 145 -9.20 -2.25 -2.62
N LEU A 146 -9.62 -3.51 -2.44
CA LEU A 146 -8.94 -4.55 -1.66
C LEU A 146 -8.58 -5.74 -2.54
N THR A 147 -7.59 -6.51 -2.09
CA THR A 147 -7.21 -7.84 -2.62
C THR A 147 -6.82 -7.89 -4.11
N PHE A 148 -6.81 -6.77 -4.83
CA PHE A 148 -6.26 -6.67 -6.18
C PHE A 148 -4.79 -7.09 -6.22
N SER A 149 -4.50 -8.13 -7.00
CA SER A 149 -3.13 -8.52 -7.33
C SER A 149 -2.64 -7.75 -8.56
N ALA A 150 -1.36 -7.91 -8.88
CA ALA A 150 -0.77 -7.33 -10.08
C ALA A 150 -1.53 -7.69 -11.36
N GLN A 151 -2.25 -8.82 -11.42
CA GLN A 151 -3.06 -9.19 -12.58
C GLN A 151 -4.33 -8.34 -12.75
N GLU A 152 -4.93 -7.86 -11.66
CA GLU A 152 -6.16 -7.06 -11.69
C GLU A 152 -5.92 -5.55 -11.57
N LEU A 153 -4.69 -5.10 -11.28
CA LEU A 153 -4.35 -3.67 -11.31
C LEU A 153 -4.69 -2.94 -12.64
N PRO A 154 -4.54 -3.56 -13.84
CA PRO A 154 -5.01 -2.95 -15.08
C PRO A 154 -6.52 -2.66 -15.13
N ASP A 155 -7.33 -3.35 -14.34
CA ASP A 155 -8.77 -3.10 -14.31
C ASP A 155 -9.12 -1.85 -13.49
N LEU A 156 -8.34 -1.59 -12.43
CA LEU A 156 -8.44 -0.33 -11.68
C LEU A 156 -8.00 0.86 -12.53
N GLU A 157 -6.99 0.68 -13.37
CA GLU A 157 -6.60 1.69 -14.34
C GLU A 157 -7.75 2.02 -15.30
N LYS A 158 -8.37 1.00 -15.91
CA LYS A 158 -9.52 1.18 -16.81
C LYS A 158 -10.68 1.88 -16.10
N LEU A 159 -10.98 1.51 -14.84
CA LEU A 159 -11.98 2.21 -14.04
C LEU A 159 -11.68 3.71 -13.94
N CYS A 160 -10.41 4.06 -13.70
CA CYS A 160 -9.95 5.44 -13.59
C CYS A 160 -9.92 6.20 -14.94
N GLU A 161 -9.96 5.49 -16.07
CA GLU A 161 -9.93 6.05 -17.42
C GLU A 161 -11.32 6.22 -18.05
N LEU A 162 -12.38 5.70 -17.42
CA LEU A 162 -13.76 5.94 -17.84
C LEU A 162 -14.03 7.46 -17.87
N GLU A 163 -14.57 7.99 -18.97
CA GLU A 163 -14.69 9.44 -19.22
C GLU A 163 -15.43 10.21 -18.11
N GLU A 164 -16.43 9.57 -17.50
CA GLU A 164 -17.27 10.14 -16.45
C GLU A 164 -16.74 9.87 -15.03
N PHE A 165 -15.69 9.04 -14.89
CA PHE A 165 -15.18 8.62 -13.60
C PHE A 165 -14.29 9.71 -12.98
N ARG A 166 -14.80 10.32 -11.89
CA ARG A 166 -14.09 11.40 -11.17
C ARG A 166 -13.97 11.17 -9.67
N LYS A 167 -14.38 10.01 -9.19
CA LYS A 167 -14.47 9.65 -7.79
C LYS A 167 -13.09 9.21 -7.25
N PRO A 168 -12.74 9.49 -5.99
CA PRO A 168 -11.52 8.98 -5.38
C PRO A 168 -11.49 7.45 -5.32
N VAL A 169 -10.33 6.89 -5.66
CA VAL A 169 -9.98 5.47 -5.59
C VAL A 169 -8.85 5.30 -4.60
N ILE A 170 -9.13 4.55 -3.55
CA ILE A 170 -8.22 4.24 -2.45
C ILE A 170 -7.74 2.80 -2.63
N LEU A 171 -6.46 2.63 -2.93
CA LEU A 171 -5.77 1.35 -2.97
C LEU A 171 -5.37 0.99 -1.54
N PHE A 172 -6.12 0.07 -0.93
CA PHE A 172 -6.02 -0.21 0.50
C PHE A 172 -5.31 -1.54 0.75
N ASN A 173 -4.15 -1.48 1.39
CA ASN A 173 -3.29 -2.62 1.76
C ASN A 173 -2.98 -3.58 0.58
N LEU A 174 -2.84 -3.03 -0.63
CA LEU A 174 -2.55 -3.82 -1.84
C LEU A 174 -1.07 -4.22 -1.97
N LYS A 175 -0.20 -3.77 -1.04
CA LYS A 175 1.24 -4.03 -1.06
C LYS A 175 1.88 -3.65 -2.40
N LEU A 176 1.61 -2.44 -2.90
CA LEU A 176 1.94 -2.05 -4.27
C LEU A 176 3.42 -2.22 -4.63
N ASP A 177 4.35 -2.12 -3.68
CA ASP A 177 5.77 -2.37 -4.00
C ASP A 177 6.06 -3.84 -4.35
N THR A 178 5.31 -4.78 -3.76
CA THR A 178 5.38 -6.20 -4.13
C THR A 178 4.79 -6.38 -5.51
N GLN A 179 3.62 -5.78 -5.78
CA GLN A 179 2.98 -5.84 -7.09
C GLN A 179 3.87 -5.25 -8.21
N ARG A 180 4.60 -4.15 -7.93
CA ARG A 180 5.61 -3.58 -8.84
C ARG A 180 6.77 -4.54 -9.11
N GLY A 181 7.09 -5.43 -8.17
CA GLY A 181 8.10 -6.47 -8.34
C GLY A 181 7.70 -7.55 -9.35
N ASP A 182 6.40 -7.85 -9.46
CA ASP A 182 5.88 -8.92 -10.31
C ASP A 182 5.64 -8.49 -11.77
N LEU A 183 5.78 -7.19 -12.07
CA LEU A 183 5.59 -6.67 -13.43
C LEU A 183 6.64 -7.25 -14.41
N GLY A 184 6.14 -7.84 -15.49
CA GLY A 184 6.95 -8.52 -16.51
C GLY A 184 7.14 -10.03 -16.29
N LEU A 185 6.58 -10.60 -15.22
CA LEU A 185 6.48 -12.05 -15.06
C LEU A 185 5.40 -12.65 -15.98
N PRO A 186 5.47 -13.95 -16.34
CA PRO A 186 4.42 -14.61 -17.11
C PRO A 186 3.04 -14.44 -16.45
N ALA A 187 2.02 -14.09 -17.25
CA ALA A 187 0.65 -13.75 -16.81
C ALA A 187 0.48 -12.43 -16.05
N PHE A 188 1.55 -11.68 -15.76
CA PHE A 188 1.49 -10.36 -15.15
C PHE A 188 1.61 -9.24 -16.20
N PRO A 189 1.09 -8.03 -15.91
CA PRO A 189 1.25 -6.89 -16.81
C PRO A 189 2.71 -6.46 -16.96
N GLY A 190 2.98 -5.69 -18.00
CA GLY A 190 4.31 -5.15 -18.27
C GLY A 190 4.72 -4.06 -17.27
N LYS A 191 6.01 -3.74 -17.28
CA LYS A 191 6.59 -2.65 -16.47
C LYS A 191 5.99 -1.28 -16.77
N ASP A 192 5.41 -1.12 -17.96
CA ASP A 192 4.71 0.09 -18.38
C ASP A 192 3.55 0.46 -17.44
N LEU A 193 2.90 -0.51 -16.80
CA LEU A 193 1.85 -0.26 -15.81
C LEU A 193 2.34 0.61 -14.64
N GLN A 194 3.61 0.43 -14.22
CA GLN A 194 4.21 1.31 -13.21
C GLN A 194 4.23 2.75 -13.71
N TRP A 195 4.68 2.96 -14.94
CA TRP A 195 4.91 4.29 -15.50
C TRP A 195 3.61 5.04 -15.79
N ARG A 196 2.59 4.35 -16.32
CA ARG A 196 1.34 4.97 -16.77
C ARG A 196 0.22 5.03 -15.71
N PHE A 197 0.23 4.10 -14.75
CA PHE A 197 -0.82 4.01 -13.72
C PHE A 197 -0.29 4.13 -12.29
N LEU A 198 0.56 3.21 -11.85
CA LEU A 198 0.94 3.13 -10.42
C LEU A 198 1.81 4.31 -9.96
N SER A 199 2.40 5.04 -10.90
CA SER A 199 3.14 6.28 -10.64
C SER A 199 2.24 7.45 -10.22
N ARG A 200 0.94 7.40 -10.55
CA ARG A 200 -0.10 8.38 -10.19
C ARG A 200 -0.67 8.16 -8.78
N VAL A 201 -0.43 6.98 -8.19
CA VAL A 201 -1.01 6.60 -6.90
C VAL A 201 -0.28 7.33 -5.79
N LYS A 202 -0.94 8.27 -5.12
CA LYS A 202 -0.33 9.05 -4.04
C LYS A 202 -0.47 8.33 -2.69
N PRO A 203 0.63 7.97 -2.00
CA PRO A 203 0.57 7.25 -0.73
C PRO A 203 0.18 8.14 0.45
N ALA A 204 -1.11 8.46 0.61
CA ALA A 204 -1.57 9.35 1.68
C ALA A 204 -1.22 8.82 3.07
N TYR A 205 -1.31 7.51 3.28
CA TYR A 205 -0.87 6.87 4.50
C TYR A 205 -0.06 5.62 4.19
N TYR A 206 1.17 5.56 4.70
CA TYR A 206 2.08 4.46 4.40
C TYR A 206 2.87 4.12 5.64
N LEU A 207 2.69 2.92 6.18
CA LEU A 207 3.47 2.38 7.29
C LEU A 207 3.97 1.00 6.88
N ARG A 208 5.27 0.89 6.61
CA ARG A 208 5.87 -0.38 6.24
C ARG A 208 7.09 -0.70 7.08
N THR A 209 6.99 -1.77 7.86
CA THR A 209 8.07 -2.27 8.70
C THR A 209 9.08 -3.08 7.90
N ARG A 210 10.34 -3.05 8.36
CA ARG A 210 11.46 -3.84 7.83
C ARG A 210 12.34 -4.28 8.97
N GLN A 211 12.74 -5.54 8.91
CA GLN A 211 13.74 -6.13 9.78
C GLN A 211 15.05 -6.30 9.00
N TYR A 212 16.16 -6.05 9.66
CA TYR A 212 17.50 -6.14 9.11
C TYR A 212 18.42 -6.83 10.12
N SER A 213 19.46 -7.46 9.60
CA SER A 213 20.55 -8.03 10.39
C SER A 213 21.87 -7.40 9.96
N LEU A 214 22.68 -7.00 10.94
CA LEU A 214 24.01 -6.46 10.74
C LEU A 214 25.03 -7.38 11.39
N SER A 215 26.01 -7.86 10.62
CA SER A 215 27.17 -8.57 11.17
C SER A 215 28.15 -7.60 11.83
N LEU A 216 28.54 -7.91 13.06
CA LEU A 216 29.47 -7.15 13.88
C LEU A 216 30.80 -7.90 14.03
N PRO A 217 31.94 -7.20 14.12
CA PRO A 217 33.25 -7.84 14.33
C PRO A 217 33.44 -8.38 15.75
N THR A 218 32.61 -7.94 16.70
CA THR A 218 32.66 -8.33 18.12
C THR A 218 31.30 -8.88 18.55
N PRO A 219 31.24 -9.68 19.64
CA PRO A 219 29.97 -10.12 20.23
C PRO A 219 28.99 -8.94 20.41
N PRO A 220 27.71 -9.09 20.04
CA PRO A 220 27.00 -10.34 19.72
C PRO A 220 27.19 -10.90 18.29
N PHE A 221 28.12 -10.39 17.49
CA PHE A 221 28.43 -10.76 16.09
C PHE A 221 27.31 -10.58 15.07
N ILE A 222 26.05 -10.62 15.49
CA ILE A 222 24.88 -10.30 14.71
C ILE A 222 24.00 -9.40 15.57
N LEU A 223 23.65 -8.24 15.02
CA LEU A 223 22.61 -7.38 15.59
C LEU A 223 21.41 -7.40 14.66
N ASN A 224 20.26 -7.81 15.19
CA ASN A 224 18.98 -7.63 14.54
C ASN A 224 18.40 -6.28 14.95
N TYR A 225 17.91 -5.52 13.98
CA TYR A 225 17.28 -4.24 14.19
C TYR A 225 16.12 -4.09 13.21
N GLN A 226 15.14 -3.27 13.58
CA GLN A 226 13.99 -3.02 12.72
C GLN A 226 13.65 -1.55 12.65
N GLY A 227 12.90 -1.19 11.63
CA GLY A 227 12.41 0.16 11.43
C GLY A 227 11.16 0.17 10.57
N ALA A 228 10.62 1.36 10.35
CA ALA A 228 9.48 1.57 9.47
C ALA A 228 9.70 2.78 8.56
N ILE A 229 9.27 2.66 7.31
CA ILE A 229 9.02 3.81 6.45
C ILE A 229 7.61 4.26 6.78
N PHE A 230 7.46 5.50 7.22
CA PHE A 230 6.19 6.08 7.64
C PHE A 230 5.86 7.33 6.86
N ARG A 231 4.61 7.47 6.43
CA ARG A 231 4.05 8.70 5.86
C ARG A 231 2.61 8.85 6.34
N CYS A 232 2.26 10.09 6.69
CA CYS A 232 0.90 10.52 6.98
C CYS A 232 0.70 11.90 6.35
N TYR A 233 -0.01 11.95 5.22
CA TYR A 233 -0.29 13.18 4.48
C TYR A 233 -1.03 14.21 5.35
N PRO A 234 -0.72 15.52 5.26
CA PRO A 234 0.23 16.18 4.34
C PRO A 234 1.70 16.13 4.77
N GLY A 235 2.03 15.39 5.83
CA GLY A 235 3.39 15.28 6.35
C GLY A 235 4.36 14.52 5.44
N LYS A 236 5.65 14.69 5.76
CA LYS A 236 6.78 14.10 5.04
C LYS A 236 6.93 12.59 5.28
N TYR A 237 7.71 11.93 4.45
CA TYR A 237 8.20 10.58 4.75
C TYR A 237 9.17 10.63 5.93
N GLN A 238 9.00 9.69 6.85
CA GLN A 238 9.85 9.49 8.01
C GLN A 238 10.46 8.10 7.96
N SER A 239 11.78 8.03 8.13
CA SER A 239 12.50 6.80 8.42
C SER A 239 12.53 6.63 9.93
N LEU A 240 11.86 5.59 10.43
CA LEU A 240 11.70 5.32 11.84
C LEU A 240 12.59 4.14 12.24
N LEU A 241 13.41 4.31 13.28
CA LEU A 241 14.14 3.23 13.92
C LEU A 241 13.35 2.75 15.13
N ASP A 242 13.14 1.45 15.25
CA ASP A 242 12.56 0.88 16.47
C ASP A 242 13.59 0.93 17.60
N THR A 243 13.15 1.44 18.75
CA THR A 243 13.96 1.55 19.97
C THR A 243 13.63 0.47 21.01
N GLY A 244 12.76 -0.47 20.66
CA GLY A 244 12.25 -1.52 21.54
C GLY A 244 10.94 -1.11 22.22
N GLY A 245 10.16 -2.10 22.67
CA GLY A 245 8.89 -1.87 23.37
C GLY A 245 7.80 -1.22 22.53
N GLY A 246 7.88 -1.32 21.20
CA GLY A 246 6.90 -0.72 20.28
C GLY A 246 7.08 0.79 20.06
N ALA A 247 8.22 1.36 20.49
CA ALA A 247 8.50 2.78 20.36
C ALA A 247 9.43 3.08 19.16
N TYR A 248 8.97 3.98 18.29
CA TYR A 248 9.74 4.45 17.14
C TYR A 248 10.42 5.80 17.40
N ARG A 249 11.66 5.93 16.93
CA ARG A 249 12.38 7.20 16.84
C ARG A 249 12.58 7.58 15.38
N CYS A 250 12.11 8.77 14.98
CA CYS A 250 12.43 9.31 13.66
C CYS A 250 13.94 9.59 13.54
N VAL A 251 14.58 9.00 12.52
CA VAL A 251 16.00 9.18 12.23
C VAL A 251 16.26 10.08 11.02
N LYS A 252 15.28 10.20 10.12
CA LYS A 252 15.34 11.07 8.94
C LYS A 252 13.93 11.37 8.45
N ALA A 253 13.65 12.62 8.11
CA ALA A 253 12.43 13.04 7.42
C ALA A 253 12.77 13.65 6.06
N GLN A 254 11.97 13.36 5.04
CA GLN A 254 12.20 13.79 3.66
C GLN A 254 10.91 13.85 2.84
N ASP A 255 10.87 14.74 1.84
CA ASP A 255 9.68 14.94 0.99
C ASP A 255 9.47 13.82 -0.04
N GLN A 256 10.55 13.11 -0.38
CA GLN A 256 10.51 12.00 -1.31
C GLN A 256 10.64 10.68 -0.56
N ARG A 257 9.89 9.68 -1.00
CA ARG A 257 9.99 8.31 -0.49
C ARG A 257 11.44 7.79 -0.55
N PRO A 258 12.01 7.29 0.58
CA PRO A 258 13.35 6.72 0.56
C PRO A 258 13.37 5.40 -0.21
N ALA A 259 14.39 5.21 -1.04
CA ALA A 259 14.64 3.91 -1.65
C ALA A 259 15.00 2.87 -0.57
N LEU A 260 14.69 1.60 -0.78
CA LEU A 260 14.92 0.54 0.22
C LEU A 260 16.38 0.45 0.69
N GLY A 261 17.34 0.62 -0.22
CA GLY A 261 18.77 0.67 0.12
C GLY A 261 19.14 1.88 0.97
N GLU A 262 18.66 3.07 0.60
CA GLU A 262 18.90 4.31 1.35
C GLU A 262 18.27 4.26 2.74
N PHE A 263 17.07 3.70 2.85
CA PHE A 263 16.39 3.49 4.11
C PHE A 263 17.21 2.59 5.04
N LYS A 264 17.69 1.44 4.54
CA LYS A 264 18.57 0.54 5.30
C LYS A 264 19.84 1.25 5.78
N ASP A 265 20.52 2.00 4.90
CA ASP A 265 21.74 2.72 5.25
C ASP A 265 21.50 3.80 6.31
N THR A 266 20.36 4.49 6.21
CA THR A 266 19.92 5.50 7.18
C THR A 266 19.71 4.87 8.56
N LEU A 267 18.98 3.76 8.64
CA LEU A 267 18.79 3.03 9.90
C LEU A 267 20.12 2.53 10.48
N THR A 268 20.95 1.91 9.64
CA THR A 268 22.24 1.33 10.05
C THR A 268 23.18 2.40 10.61
N SER A 269 23.20 3.59 9.98
CA SER A 269 24.00 4.72 10.44
C SER A 269 23.50 5.30 11.76
N ALA A 270 22.19 5.25 12.00
CA ALA A 270 21.58 5.73 13.23
C ALA A 270 21.86 4.86 14.48
N LEU A 271 22.35 3.63 14.29
CA LEU A 271 22.77 2.72 15.37
C LEU A 271 24.12 3.09 16.02
N LYS A 272 24.86 4.07 15.46
CA LYS A 272 26.08 4.68 16.04
C LYS A 272 27.15 3.66 16.52
N PHE A 273 27.59 2.75 15.66
CA PHE A 273 28.77 1.92 15.94
C PHE A 273 30.07 2.72 15.85
N GLU A 274 31.10 2.35 16.63
CA GLU A 274 32.45 2.91 16.48
C GLU A 274 33.01 2.59 15.09
N ASP A 275 33.41 3.64 14.38
CA ASP A 275 33.66 3.67 12.95
C ASP A 275 34.99 2.94 12.61
N SER A 276 34.99 1.61 12.59
CA SER A 276 36.13 0.85 12.06
C SER A 276 36.14 0.93 10.53
N LYS A 277 37.31 1.21 9.93
CA LYS A 277 37.48 1.39 8.47
C LYS A 277 36.94 0.22 7.61
N MET A 278 36.75 -0.97 8.17
CA MET A 278 36.12 -2.12 7.49
C MET A 278 34.59 -2.03 7.38
N GLN A 279 33.89 -1.33 8.27
CA GLN A 279 32.43 -1.18 8.19
C GLN A 279 31.98 -0.31 7.00
N LYS A 280 32.79 0.67 6.60
CA LYS A 280 32.57 1.43 5.36
C LYS A 280 32.65 0.54 4.12
N PHE A 281 33.46 -0.53 4.18
CA PHE A 281 33.60 -1.49 3.09
C PHE A 281 32.42 -2.49 3.02
N ALA A 282 31.84 -2.86 4.18
CA ALA A 282 30.60 -3.65 4.24
C ALA A 282 29.35 -2.85 3.83
N ARG A 283 29.38 -1.52 3.93
CA ARG A 283 28.36 -0.61 3.39
C ARG A 283 28.42 -0.47 1.85
N THR A 284 29.56 -0.77 1.23
CA THR A 284 29.74 -0.83 -0.23
C THR A 284 29.32 -2.18 -0.83
N GLY A 285 28.23 -2.76 -0.35
CA GLY A 285 27.48 -3.70 -1.19
C GLY A 285 26.92 -2.95 -2.40
N TYR A 286 26.81 -3.60 -3.56
CA TYR A 286 26.16 -3.01 -4.73
C TYR A 286 24.82 -2.41 -4.28
N LYS A 287 24.60 -1.11 -4.54
CA LYS A 287 23.35 -0.42 -4.18
C LYS A 287 22.24 -1.09 -4.98
N ALA A 288 21.61 -2.09 -4.38
CA ALA A 288 20.49 -2.80 -4.96
C ALA A 288 19.30 -1.86 -4.87
N ILE A 289 19.13 -1.02 -5.89
CA ILE A 289 17.92 -0.25 -6.05
C ILE A 289 16.95 -1.08 -6.89
N THR A 290 15.71 -1.14 -6.44
CA THR A 290 14.68 -1.86 -7.18
C THR A 290 14.43 -1.14 -8.50
N TRP A 291 14.17 -1.88 -9.58
CA TRP A 291 14.09 -1.31 -10.92
C TRP A 291 13.06 -0.17 -11.07
N TRP A 292 11.98 -0.19 -10.26
CA TRP A 292 10.95 0.85 -10.25
C TRP A 292 11.26 2.02 -9.31
N GLU A 293 12.25 1.89 -8.42
CA GLU A 293 12.73 3.00 -7.58
C GLU A 293 13.69 3.90 -8.36
N GLU A 294 14.45 3.34 -9.30
CA GLU A 294 15.28 4.07 -10.26
C GLU A 294 14.53 4.28 -11.57
N ASP A 295 14.07 5.50 -11.84
CA ASP A 295 13.58 5.86 -13.18
C ASP A 295 14.76 6.12 -14.14
N LYS A 296 15.58 5.09 -14.39
CA LYS A 296 16.82 5.20 -15.17
C LYS A 296 16.60 5.76 -16.58
N ASP A 297 15.47 5.37 -17.17
CA ASP A 297 15.12 5.65 -18.55
C ASP A 297 14.18 6.85 -18.67
N ASN A 298 13.84 7.51 -17.55
CA ASN A 298 12.88 8.61 -17.47
C ASN A 298 11.51 8.25 -18.11
N ASN A 299 11.07 7.02 -17.88
CA ASN A 299 9.84 6.46 -18.43
C ASN A 299 8.63 6.79 -17.56
N GLU A 300 8.80 7.17 -16.29
CA GLU A 300 7.67 7.49 -15.40
C GLU A 300 6.92 8.73 -15.92
N LEU A 301 5.62 8.58 -16.19
CA LEU A 301 4.78 9.69 -16.64
C LEU A 301 4.37 10.61 -15.48
N PHE A 302 4.39 10.10 -14.25
CA PHE A 302 3.99 10.79 -13.03
C PHE A 302 4.97 10.48 -11.88
N SER A 303 4.99 11.31 -10.85
CA SER A 303 5.86 11.14 -9.68
C SER A 303 5.12 11.12 -8.35
N ASP A 304 3.78 11.12 -8.36
CA ASP A 304 2.93 11.22 -7.17
C ASP A 304 3.20 10.11 -6.16
N TRP A 305 3.53 8.92 -6.63
CA TRP A 305 3.87 7.77 -5.78
C TRP A 305 5.13 7.97 -4.94
N ARG A 306 6.02 8.87 -5.36
CA ARG A 306 7.23 9.24 -4.63
C ARG A 306 6.96 10.29 -3.56
N HIS A 307 5.80 10.96 -3.61
CA HIS A 307 5.50 12.19 -2.87
C HIS A 307 4.35 12.07 -1.91
#